data_AF-A0A975C5X2-F1
#
_entry.id   AF-A0A975C5X2-F1
#
_cell.length_a   1.000
_cell.length_b   1.000
_cell.length_c   1.000
_cell.angle_alpha   90.00
_cell.angle_beta   90.00
_cell.angle_gamma   90.00
#
_symmetry.space_group_name_H-M   'P 1'
#
loop_
_entity.id
_entity.type
_entity.pdbx_description
1 polymer ?
#
loop_
_entity_poly.entity_id
_entity_poly.type
_entity_poly.pdbx_seq_one_letter_code
_entity_poly.pdbx_strand_id
1 'polypeptide(L)'
;MKYTLWIALLLTIIGGVSGYYFQDMFYWAGHSFFWFNIGAALAFLCSLIAVGLVIYTHLKKGFTTRDMLLLVIILPVAIGTLFWTTFVYAMWHG
;
A
#
# COMPACT_ATOMS: atom_id res chain seq x y z
N MET A 1 -7.15 -18.27 -7.93
CA MET A 1 -5.72 -18.00 -7.61
C MET A 1 -4.93 -17.38 -8.76
N LYS A 2 -5.26 -17.58 -10.05
CA LYS A 2 -4.49 -17.03 -11.19
C LYS A 2 -4.35 -15.49 -11.20
N TYR A 3 -5.25 -14.79 -10.49
CA TYR A 3 -5.31 -13.33 -10.40
C TYR A 3 -4.86 -12.76 -9.05
N THR A 4 -4.48 -13.59 -8.08
CA THR A 4 -4.23 -13.12 -6.70
C THR A 4 -3.11 -12.08 -6.63
N LEU A 5 -2.00 -12.32 -7.33
CA LEU A 5 -0.89 -11.36 -7.38
C LEU A 5 -1.20 -10.14 -8.25
N TRP A 6 -2.07 -10.26 -9.25
CA TRP A 6 -2.55 -9.13 -10.04
C TRP A 6 -3.44 -8.21 -9.20
N ILE A 7 -4.30 -8.79 -8.36
CA ILE A 7 -5.10 -8.05 -7.37
C ILE A 7 -4.18 -7.39 -6.35
N ALA A 8 -3.16 -8.10 -5.85
CA ALA A 8 -2.18 -7.52 -4.93
C ALA A 8 -1.41 -6.34 -5.54
N LEU A 9 -1.02 -6.44 -6.82
CA LEU A 9 -0.40 -5.34 -7.55
C LEU A 9 -1.33 -4.13 -7.65
N LEU A 10 -2.58 -4.35 -8.03
CA LEU A 10 -3.57 -3.29 -8.18
C LEU A 10 -3.84 -2.59 -6.84
N LEU A 11 -3.98 -3.37 -5.76
CA LEU A 11 -4.10 -2.83 -4.40
C LEU A 11 -2.86 -2.04 -3.97
N THR A 12 -1.67 -2.52 -4.31
CA THR A 12 -0.43 -1.82 -3.97
C THR A 12 -0.34 -0.46 -4.68
N ILE A 13 -0.78 -0.39 -5.94
CA ILE A 13 -0.84 0.87 -6.70
C ILE A 13 -1.86 1.82 -6.04
N ILE A 14 -3.06 1.34 -5.71
CA ILE A 14 -4.06 2.16 -5.02
C ILE A 14 -3.51 2.67 -3.70
N GLY A 15 -2.90 1.79 -2.89
CA GLY A 15 -2.30 2.15 -1.61
C GLY A 15 -1.22 3.22 -1.75
N GLY A 16 -0.31 3.06 -2.72
CA GLY A 16 0.75 4.02 -2.98
C GLY A 16 0.20 5.38 -3.43
N VAL A 17 -0.76 5.40 -4.35
CA VAL A 17 -1.42 6.62 -4.82
C VAL A 17 -2.14 7.32 -3.67
N SER A 18 -2.94 6.60 -2.88
CA SER A 18 -3.57 7.15 -1.68
C SER A 18 -2.56 7.71 -0.70
N GLY A 19 -1.41 7.03 -0.53
CA GLY A 19 -0.26 7.46 0.26
C GLY A 19 0.28 8.83 -0.14
N TYR A 20 0.45 9.08 -1.44
CA TYR A 20 0.88 10.38 -1.96
C TYR A 20 -0.21 11.44 -1.84
N TYR A 21 -1.47 11.10 -2.14
CA TYR A 21 -2.57 12.07 -2.08
C TYR A 21 -2.81 12.62 -0.68
N PHE A 22 -2.70 11.80 0.37
CA PHE A 22 -2.93 12.31 1.73
C PHE A 22 -1.74 13.12 2.26
N GLN A 23 -0.52 12.82 1.80
CA GLN A 23 0.65 13.67 2.04
C GLN A 23 0.46 15.05 1.39
N ASP A 24 -0.07 15.11 0.16
CA ASP A 24 -0.37 16.39 -0.47
C ASP A 24 -1.36 17.21 0.37
N MET A 25 -2.35 16.55 0.97
CA MET A 25 -3.28 17.19 1.90
C MET A 25 -2.63 17.68 3.20
N PHE A 26 -1.63 16.95 3.72
CA PHE A 26 -0.81 17.37 4.86
C PHE A 26 -0.08 18.68 4.58
N TYR A 27 0.58 18.79 3.42
CA TYR A 27 1.44 19.95 3.12
C TYR A 27 0.67 21.15 2.57
N TRP A 28 -0.40 20.94 1.78
CA TRP A 28 -0.98 22.01 0.96
C TRP A 28 -2.47 22.30 1.23
N ALA A 29 -3.23 21.38 1.85
CA ALA A 29 -4.70 21.49 1.92
C ALA A 29 -5.26 22.03 3.25
N GLY A 30 -4.42 22.60 4.13
CA GLY A 30 -4.91 23.37 5.28
C GLY A 30 -5.79 22.59 6.27
N HIS A 31 -5.36 21.39 6.67
CA HIS A 31 -5.92 20.67 7.84
C HIS A 31 -7.31 20.06 7.71
N SER A 32 -7.73 19.54 6.55
CA SER A 32 -8.86 18.60 6.55
C SER A 32 -8.45 17.25 7.16
N PHE A 33 -8.52 17.17 8.49
CA PHE A 33 -8.24 15.99 9.29
C PHE A 33 -9.03 14.77 8.81
N PHE A 34 -10.25 14.97 8.33
CA PHE A 34 -11.10 13.91 7.80
C PHE A 34 -10.49 13.24 6.55
N TRP A 35 -10.14 14.02 5.53
CA TRP A 35 -9.57 13.48 4.29
C TRP A 35 -8.18 12.90 4.50
N PHE A 36 -7.39 13.50 5.41
CA PHE A 36 -6.11 12.97 5.84
C PHE A 36 -6.23 11.54 6.39
N ASN A 37 -7.16 11.30 7.32
CA ASN A 37 -7.36 9.98 7.92
C ASN A 37 -7.92 8.95 6.90
N ILE A 38 -8.79 9.38 5.99
CA ILE A 38 -9.30 8.48 4.93
C ILE A 38 -8.17 8.02 4.00
N GLY A 39 -7.32 8.95 3.57
CA GLY A 39 -6.19 8.62 2.69
C GLY A 39 -5.18 7.69 3.36
N ALA A 40 -4.83 7.97 4.62
CA ALA A 40 -3.97 7.09 5.41
C ALA A 40 -4.58 5.69 5.62
N ALA A 41 -5.87 5.61 5.96
CA ALA A 41 -6.57 4.33 6.13
C ALA A 41 -6.59 3.50 4.84
N LEU A 42 -6.85 4.14 3.69
CA LEU A 42 -6.79 3.49 2.38
C LEU A 42 -5.38 2.97 2.06
N ALA A 43 -4.36 3.79 2.30
CA ALA A 43 -2.97 3.41 2.08
C ALA A 43 -2.57 2.18 2.91
N PHE A 44 -2.92 2.16 4.21
CA PHE A 44 -2.68 1.01 5.09
C PHE A 44 -3.47 -0.23 4.66
N LEU A 45 -4.78 -0.11 4.47
CA LEU A 45 -5.63 -1.26 4.13
C LEU A 45 -5.19 -1.91 2.82
N CYS A 46 -5.00 -1.12 1.77
CA CYS A 46 -4.61 -1.65 0.47
C CYS A 46 -3.21 -2.31 0.52
N SER A 47 -2.24 -1.70 1.20
CA SER A 47 -0.88 -2.25 1.31
C SER A 47 -0.83 -3.51 2.17
N LEU A 48 -1.54 -3.55 3.31
CA LEU A 48 -1.61 -4.73 4.18
C LEU A 48 -2.33 -5.90 3.49
N ILE A 49 -3.45 -5.63 2.80
CA ILE A 49 -4.16 -6.67 2.03
C ILE A 49 -3.26 -7.19 0.91
N ALA A 50 -2.55 -6.33 0.18
CA ALA A 50 -1.62 -6.75 -0.86
C ALA A 50 -0.52 -7.68 -0.33
N VAL A 51 0.11 -7.33 0.80
CA VAL A 51 1.11 -8.18 1.48
C VAL A 51 0.49 -9.50 1.94
N GLY A 52 -0.71 -9.46 2.53
CA GLY A 52 -1.45 -10.65 2.95
C GLY A 52 -1.75 -11.60 1.78
N LEU A 53 -2.14 -11.07 0.61
CA LEU A 53 -2.36 -11.85 -0.61
C LEU A 53 -1.06 -12.48 -1.14
N VAL A 54 0.07 -11.78 -1.04
CA VAL A 54 1.39 -12.32 -1.38
C VAL A 54 1.75 -13.50 -0.48
N ILE A 55 1.62 -13.34 0.84
CA ILE A 55 1.89 -14.41 1.81
C ILE A 55 0.95 -15.60 1.58
N TYR A 56 -0.35 -15.34 1.41
CA TYR A 56 -1.33 -16.38 1.12
C TYR A 56 -0.98 -17.18 -0.15
N THR A 57 -0.53 -16.49 -1.19
CA THR A 57 -0.10 -17.13 -2.45
C THR A 57 1.13 -18.01 -2.22
N HIS A 58 2.11 -17.51 -1.46
CA HIS A 58 3.30 -18.27 -1.09
C HIS A 58 2.95 -19.57 -0.38
N LEU A 59 2.10 -19.50 0.66
CA LEU A 59 1.72 -20.63 1.49
C LEU A 59 0.92 -21.71 0.74
N LYS A 60 0.20 -21.35 -0.32
CA LYS A 60 -0.70 -22.29 -1.03
C LYS A 60 -0.09 -22.93 -2.28
N LYS A 61 0.79 -22.25 -3.01
CA LYS A 61 1.24 -22.74 -4.33
C LYS A 61 2.71 -22.48 -4.67
N GLY A 62 3.47 -21.81 -3.79
CA GLY A 62 4.80 -21.31 -4.15
C GLY A 62 4.72 -20.25 -5.27
N PHE A 63 5.88 -19.74 -5.69
CA PHE A 63 5.97 -18.71 -6.73
C PHE A 63 6.58 -19.25 -8.01
N THR A 64 5.96 -18.92 -9.14
CA THR A 64 6.56 -19.11 -10.46
C THR A 64 7.54 -17.96 -10.77
N THR A 65 8.37 -18.10 -11.81
CA THR A 65 9.29 -17.03 -12.26
C THR A 65 8.54 -15.72 -12.60
N ARG A 66 7.33 -15.83 -13.19
CA ARG A 66 6.47 -14.67 -13.46
C ARG A 66 6.00 -14.00 -12.17
N ASP A 67 5.65 -14.80 -11.17
CA ASP A 67 5.21 -14.29 -9.88
C ASP A 67 6.34 -13.56 -9.16
N MET A 68 7.58 -14.06 -9.25
CA MET A 68 8.75 -13.37 -8.70
C MET A 68 8.95 -11.98 -9.29
N LEU A 69 8.75 -11.79 -10.60
CA LEU A 69 8.82 -10.45 -11.22
C LEU A 69 7.75 -9.50 -10.66
N LEU A 70 6.54 -10.00 -10.39
CA LEU A 70 5.48 -9.20 -9.76
C LEU A 70 5.84 -8.83 -8.32
N LEU A 71 6.46 -9.75 -7.57
CA LEU A 71 6.87 -9.51 -6.18
C LEU A 71 7.94 -8.42 -6.06
N VAL A 72 8.85 -8.32 -7.03
CA VAL A 72 9.86 -7.25 -7.10
C VAL A 72 9.22 -5.86 -7.17
N ILE A 73 7.98 -5.75 -7.65
CA ILE A 73 7.24 -4.48 -7.68
C ILE A 73 6.34 -4.36 -6.44
N ILE A 74 5.57 -5.41 -6.13
CA ILE A 74 4.58 -5.38 -5.05
C ILE A 74 5.23 -5.11 -3.69
N LEU A 75 6.30 -5.84 -3.35
CA LEU A 75 6.88 -5.76 -2.00
C LEU A 75 7.52 -4.39 -1.72
N PRO A 76 8.39 -3.83 -2.59
CA PRO A 76 8.97 -2.53 -2.32
C PRO A 76 7.93 -1.41 -2.29
N VAL A 77 6.94 -1.43 -3.18
CA VAL A 77 5.91 -0.38 -3.20
C VAL A 77 4.99 -0.51 -1.98
N ALA A 78 4.57 -1.72 -1.58
CA ALA A 78 3.73 -1.91 -0.40
C ALA A 78 4.47 -1.53 0.89
N ILE A 79 5.72 -2.00 1.06
CA ILE A 79 6.54 -1.65 2.24
C ILE A 79 6.82 -0.16 2.26
N GLY A 80 7.23 0.43 1.13
CA GLY A 80 7.48 1.86 1.01
C GLY A 80 6.24 2.70 1.32
N THR A 81 5.07 2.27 0.84
CA THR A 81 3.79 2.92 1.14
C THR A 81 3.47 2.85 2.63
N LEU A 82 3.64 1.70 3.28
CA LEU A 82 3.42 1.56 4.72
C LEU A 82 4.35 2.48 5.51
N PHE A 83 5.64 2.46 5.19
CA PHE A 83 6.65 3.27 5.87
C PHE A 83 6.39 4.77 5.70
N TRP A 84 6.10 5.19 4.47
CA TRP A 84 5.78 6.57 4.14
C TRP A 84 4.50 7.03 4.83
N THR A 85 3.46 6.19 4.80
CA THR A 85 2.17 6.51 5.42
C THR A 85 2.33 6.69 6.92
N THR A 86 3.06 5.78 7.58
CA THR A 86 3.38 5.88 9.01
C THR A 86 4.17 7.14 9.32
N PHE A 87 5.19 7.47 8.53
CA PHE A 87 6.01 8.66 8.72
C PHE A 87 5.20 9.96 8.65
N VAL A 88 4.40 10.13 7.60
CA VAL A 88 3.54 11.33 7.44
C VAL A 88 2.46 11.39 8.53
N TYR A 89 1.87 10.24 8.88
CA TYR A 89 0.89 10.17 9.98
C TYR A 89 1.51 10.61 11.32
N ALA A 90 2.71 10.11 11.64
CA ALA A 90 3.41 10.50 12.86
C ALA A 90 3.76 11.99 12.88
N MET A 91 4.20 12.57 11.74
CA MET A 91 4.50 14.00 11.66
C MET A 91 3.28 14.91 11.79
N TRP A 92 2.07 14.43 11.54
CA TRP A 92 0.85 15.24 11.74
C TRP A 92 0.40 15.26 13.19
N HIS A 93 0.69 14.18 13.91
CA HIS A 93 0.23 13.96 15.28
C HIS A 93 1.28 14.27 16.35
N GLY A 94 2.54 14.49 15.96
CA GLY A 94 3.65 14.91 16.84
C GLY A 94 3.92 16.39 16.74
#